data_AF-A0A172QU44-F1
#
_entry.id   AF-A0A172QU44-F1
#
_cell.length_a   1.000
_cell.length_b   1.000
_cell.length_c   1.000
_cell.angle_alpha   90.00
_cell.angle_beta   90.00
_cell.angle_gamma   90.00
#
_symmetry.space_group_name_H-M   'P 1'
#
loop_
_entity.id
_entity.type
_entity.pdbx_description
1 polymer ?
#
loop_
_entity_poly.entity_id
_entity_poly.type
_entity_poly.pdbx_seq_one_letter_code
_entity_poly.pdbx_strand_id
1 'polypeptide(L)'
;MSRDDHTNANGDGEDNSREQSWDKSWENFNANPQEGTGDAHPSPYGPTSHPEDAPGGFQGYNQGMVGEPYPQTPYPNQNSYQGYNAAPINNGVQLEPGSGTVDIMRAVRFGFRTTFSNPVVWILGTVLLGLGFMILSGLAGYLAFVLDPEAVTDGSNTSPTMIVFNVLIVIVACVMSICVMRGALLAVDGHKTRYADFFRPINVGQTALLMIVLGIISAIVSTLPSMLSGELAMVDEATGMVEVNNSALGMFFIYLFALALIGPLYSFWVYYTADGQHTAMSAARTGFKDALRNYPRLLLFTVVGGLAISIIGFVTLLFGFVILLPAYTLAVVHIYRQMSGGNIPVEQQ
;
A
#
# COMPACT_ATOMS: atom_id res chain seq x y z
N MET A 1 37.32 47.85 51.12
CA MET A 1 35.86 47.99 51.30
C MET A 1 35.26 46.65 50.89
N SER A 2 35.16 45.61 51.73
CA SER A 2 34.38 45.39 52.96
C SER A 2 32.85 45.50 52.78
N ARG A 3 32.18 44.38 53.14
CA ARG A 3 30.77 44.14 53.52
C ARG A 3 29.75 43.68 52.47
N ASP A 4 29.53 42.36 52.43
CA ASP A 4 28.34 41.60 52.90
C ASP A 4 26.94 42.19 52.64
N ASP A 5 26.07 41.43 51.97
CA ASP A 5 24.96 40.72 52.66
C ASP A 5 24.25 39.69 51.75
N HIS A 6 23.93 38.54 52.35
CA HIS A 6 23.11 37.44 51.83
C HIS A 6 21.62 37.70 52.06
N THR A 7 20.74 37.23 51.16
CA THR A 7 19.46 36.59 51.52
C THR A 7 19.03 35.54 50.50
N ASN A 8 18.18 34.63 50.98
CA ASN A 8 17.94 33.26 50.57
C ASN A 8 16.45 33.08 50.18
N ALA A 9 16.14 31.94 49.57
CA ALA A 9 14.88 31.18 49.62
C ALA A 9 13.75 31.44 48.58
N ASN A 10 13.57 30.41 47.74
CA ASN A 10 12.35 29.63 47.45
C ASN A 10 11.15 30.27 46.73
N GLY A 11 10.66 29.58 45.70
CA GLY A 11 9.30 29.76 45.18
C GLY A 11 9.07 29.17 43.80
N ASP A 12 8.82 27.88 43.74
CA ASP A 12 8.34 27.15 42.57
C ASP A 12 7.00 27.72 42.06
N GLY A 13 6.81 27.77 40.74
CA GLY A 13 5.59 28.27 40.12
C GLY A 13 5.54 27.96 38.64
N GLU A 14 5.39 26.68 38.31
CA GLU A 14 5.10 26.17 36.96
C GLU A 14 3.79 26.76 36.42
N ASP A 15 3.87 27.40 35.26
CA ASP A 15 2.75 27.99 34.53
C ASP A 15 1.96 26.89 33.78
N ASN A 16 1.12 26.15 34.52
CA ASN A 16 0.25 25.08 34.02
C ASN A 16 -1.14 25.59 33.58
N SER A 17 -1.22 26.80 33.02
CA SER A 17 -2.51 27.42 32.66
C SER A 17 -3.04 27.09 31.26
N ARG A 18 -2.36 26.21 30.49
CA ARG A 18 -2.77 25.86 29.11
C ARG A 18 -3.07 24.38 28.84
N GLU A 19 -2.88 23.49 29.83
CA GLU A 19 -3.09 22.04 29.64
C GLU A 19 -4.40 21.50 30.26
N GLN A 20 -5.19 22.31 30.96
CA GLN A 20 -6.41 21.84 31.66
C GLN A 20 -7.75 22.00 30.90
N SER A 21 -7.74 22.33 29.60
CA SER A 21 -9.00 22.53 28.85
C SER A 21 -9.53 21.30 28.10
N TRP A 22 -8.75 20.22 27.99
CA TRP A 22 -9.15 19.03 27.20
C TRP A 22 -9.71 17.87 28.04
N ASP A 23 -9.42 17.82 29.34
CA ASP A 23 -9.79 16.66 30.17
C ASP A 23 -11.21 16.71 30.74
N LYS A 24 -11.92 17.84 30.64
CA LYS A 24 -13.27 17.99 31.20
C LYS A 24 -14.42 17.72 30.22
N SER A 25 -14.15 17.44 28.94
CA SER A 25 -15.21 17.21 27.95
C SER A 25 -15.73 15.77 27.92
N TRP A 26 -15.03 14.81 28.53
CA TRP A 26 -15.37 13.38 28.45
C TRP A 26 -16.07 12.83 29.69
N GLU A 27 -15.99 13.51 30.84
CA GLU A 27 -16.62 13.04 32.09
C GLU A 27 -18.14 13.22 32.14
N ASN A 28 -18.74 13.96 31.19
CA ASN A 28 -20.17 14.28 31.23
C ASN A 28 -21.06 13.45 30.28
N PHE A 29 -20.52 12.40 29.66
CA PHE A 29 -21.27 11.55 28.72
C PHE A 29 -21.90 10.30 29.35
N ASN A 30 -21.72 10.06 30.66
CA ASN A 30 -22.16 8.82 31.30
C ASN A 30 -23.00 9.00 32.59
N ALA A 31 -23.62 10.17 32.78
CA ALA A 31 -24.56 10.40 33.88
C ALA A 31 -25.98 10.01 33.45
N ASN A 32 -26.44 8.85 33.93
CA ASN A 32 -27.82 8.38 33.82
C ASN A 32 -28.69 9.12 34.85
N PRO A 33 -29.74 9.90 34.48
CA PRO A 33 -30.62 10.51 35.46
C PRO A 33 -31.90 9.69 35.62
N GLN A 34 -31.95 8.94 36.72
CA GLN A 34 -33.19 8.45 37.32
C GLN A 34 -33.79 9.56 38.19
N GLU A 35 -35.11 9.76 38.05
CA GLU A 35 -36.03 10.40 39.01
C GLU A 35 -36.03 11.94 39.19
N GLY A 36 -36.94 12.55 38.41
CA GLY A 36 -37.85 13.66 38.73
C GLY A 36 -37.59 14.61 39.91
N THR A 37 -37.49 15.89 39.60
CA THR A 37 -38.39 16.95 40.09
C THR A 37 -38.28 18.14 39.12
N GLY A 38 -39.41 18.82 38.87
CA GLY A 38 -39.55 19.75 37.75
C GLY A 38 -38.72 21.02 37.89
N ASP A 39 -38.10 21.43 36.79
CA ASP A 39 -38.00 22.82 36.33
C ASP A 39 -37.56 22.82 34.86
N ALA A 40 -38.39 23.42 34.00
CA ALA A 40 -38.27 23.37 32.55
C ALA A 40 -37.21 24.37 32.04
N HIS A 41 -36.05 23.86 31.61
CA HIS A 41 -35.15 24.59 30.71
C HIS A 41 -35.47 24.21 29.25
N PRO A 42 -35.66 25.17 28.33
CA PRO A 42 -35.98 24.86 26.94
C PRO A 42 -34.75 24.32 26.19
N SER A 43 -34.84 23.07 25.72
CA SER A 43 -33.85 22.46 24.82
C SER A 43 -33.87 23.16 23.44
N PRO A 44 -32.70 23.45 22.82
CA PRO A 44 -32.62 24.16 21.53
C PRO A 44 -33.13 23.39 20.31
N TYR A 45 -33.51 22.12 20.48
CA TYR A 45 -34.07 21.27 19.43
C TYR A 45 -35.49 20.86 19.85
N GLY A 46 -36.49 21.29 19.07
CA GLY A 46 -37.87 20.83 19.24
C GLY A 46 -38.02 19.34 18.89
N PRO A 47 -39.08 18.67 19.35
CA PRO A 47 -39.30 17.25 19.07
C PRO A 47 -39.45 17.03 17.56
N THR A 48 -38.58 16.17 17.01
CA THR A 48 -38.68 15.69 15.63
C THR A 48 -39.83 14.69 15.55
N SER A 49 -40.81 14.92 14.69
CA SER A 49 -41.93 13.99 14.48
C SER A 49 -41.43 12.73 13.76
N HIS A 50 -41.60 11.57 14.38
CA HIS A 50 -41.31 10.27 13.79
C HIS A 50 -42.56 9.73 13.07
N PRO A 51 -42.43 8.91 12.01
CA PRO A 51 -43.58 8.34 11.27
C PRO A 51 -44.53 7.50 12.14
N GLU A 52 -44.02 7.05 13.28
CA GLU A 52 -44.73 6.29 14.31
C GLU A 52 -45.58 7.16 15.25
N ASP A 53 -45.43 8.49 15.19
CA ASP A 53 -46.21 9.45 15.97
C ASP A 53 -47.53 9.87 15.29
N ALA A 54 -47.84 9.34 14.11
CA ALA A 54 -49.10 9.60 13.41
C ALA A 54 -50.27 8.86 14.11
N PRO A 55 -51.44 9.49 14.30
CA PRO A 55 -52.61 8.82 14.85
C PRO A 55 -53.14 7.79 13.84
N GLY A 56 -52.66 6.54 13.94
CA GLY A 56 -52.97 5.45 13.03
C GLY A 56 -51.89 4.37 12.94
N GLY A 57 -51.31 4.00 14.08
CA GLY A 57 -50.19 3.06 14.18
C GLY A 57 -50.35 1.79 13.33
N PHE A 58 -49.23 1.41 12.69
CA PHE A 58 -48.91 0.11 12.08
C PHE A 58 -50.10 -0.77 11.67
N GLN A 59 -50.72 -0.44 10.52
CA GLN A 59 -51.56 -1.38 9.78
C GLN A 59 -50.78 -1.94 8.60
N GLY A 60 -50.19 -3.12 8.78
CA GLY A 60 -49.85 -3.96 7.63
C GLY A 60 -51.15 -4.46 7.02
N TYR A 61 -51.36 -4.29 5.71
CA TYR A 61 -52.16 -5.23 4.91
C TYR A 61 -51.88 -5.07 3.42
N ASN A 62 -51.65 -6.24 2.81
CA ASN A 62 -51.76 -6.55 1.41
C ASN A 62 -53.24 -6.49 0.99
N GLN A 63 -53.64 -5.61 0.07
CA GLN A 63 -54.66 -5.88 -0.96
C GLN A 63 -54.91 -4.67 -1.85
N GLY A 64 -55.12 -4.96 -3.14
CA GLY A 64 -55.22 -3.98 -4.21
C GLY A 64 -56.50 -3.17 -4.23
N MET A 65 -56.42 -2.01 -4.86
CA MET A 65 -57.55 -1.39 -5.56
C MET A 65 -57.06 -0.43 -6.65
N VAL A 66 -57.87 -0.37 -7.70
CA VAL A 66 -57.66 0.30 -8.99
C VAL A 66 -57.92 1.80 -8.85
N GLY A 67 -57.02 2.65 -9.35
CA GLY A 67 -57.19 4.11 -9.40
C GLY A 67 -56.25 4.77 -10.42
N GLU A 68 -56.80 5.71 -11.18
CA GLU A 68 -56.32 6.35 -12.42
C GLU A 68 -54.99 7.14 -12.39
N PRO A 69 -54.39 7.45 -13.57
CA PRO A 69 -52.96 7.73 -13.69
C PRO A 69 -52.63 9.22 -13.55
N TYR A 70 -51.70 9.54 -12.66
CA TYR A 70 -50.95 10.80 -12.69
C TYR A 70 -49.67 10.65 -13.52
N PRO A 71 -49.23 11.67 -14.27
CA PRO A 71 -48.10 11.56 -15.18
C PRO A 71 -46.78 11.39 -14.39
N GLN A 72 -46.20 10.18 -14.48
CA GLN A 72 -44.89 9.84 -13.94
C GLN A 72 -43.79 10.43 -14.83
N THR A 73 -43.02 11.37 -14.29
CA THR A 73 -41.67 11.71 -14.78
C THR A 73 -40.74 10.50 -14.59
N PRO A 74 -39.94 10.08 -15.60
CA PRO A 74 -39.09 8.90 -15.47
C PRO A 74 -37.96 9.12 -14.46
N TYR A 75 -38.07 8.51 -13.29
CA TYR A 75 -36.93 8.37 -12.38
C TYR A 75 -36.03 7.22 -12.88
N PRO A 76 -34.71 7.42 -12.98
CA PRO A 76 -33.80 6.38 -13.43
C PRO A 76 -33.59 5.33 -12.34
N ASN A 77 -33.94 4.09 -12.68
CA ASN A 77 -33.45 2.83 -12.10
C ASN A 77 -33.66 2.65 -10.59
N GLN A 78 -34.85 2.13 -10.24
CA GLN A 78 -35.17 1.65 -8.91
C GLN A 78 -34.42 0.33 -8.66
N ASN A 79 -33.31 0.41 -7.93
CA ASN A 79 -32.68 -0.74 -7.30
C ASN A 79 -33.71 -1.39 -6.36
N SER A 80 -34.07 -2.62 -6.71
CA SER A 80 -34.83 -3.55 -5.89
C SER A 80 -34.20 -3.65 -4.50
N TYR A 81 -35.03 -3.64 -3.46
CA TYR A 81 -34.68 -3.87 -2.05
C TYR A 81 -33.58 -4.93 -1.88
N GLN A 82 -32.34 -4.47 -1.65
CA GLN A 82 -31.23 -5.32 -1.23
C GLN A 82 -31.15 -5.25 0.29
N GLY A 83 -31.37 -6.40 0.92
CA GLY A 83 -31.30 -6.57 2.37
C GLY A 83 -29.95 -6.10 2.94
N TYR A 84 -29.92 -5.96 4.27
CA TYR A 84 -28.92 -5.26 5.07
C TYR A 84 -27.49 -5.89 5.10
N ASN A 85 -27.11 -6.60 4.03
CA ASN A 85 -25.81 -7.24 3.80
C ASN A 85 -25.50 -7.44 2.30
N ALA A 86 -25.95 -6.53 1.43
CA ALA A 86 -25.60 -6.61 0.01
C ALA A 86 -24.15 -6.17 -0.22
N ALA A 87 -23.29 -7.17 -0.47
CA ALA A 87 -21.94 -6.98 -0.99
C ALA A 87 -21.95 -6.00 -2.18
N PRO A 88 -21.19 -4.89 -2.16
CA PRO A 88 -21.18 -3.93 -3.24
C PRO A 88 -20.85 -4.60 -4.57
N ILE A 89 -21.68 -4.40 -5.58
CA ILE A 89 -21.45 -4.93 -6.94
C ILE A 89 -20.77 -3.84 -7.76
N ASN A 90 -19.56 -4.10 -8.25
CA ASN A 90 -18.87 -3.22 -9.19
C ASN A 90 -18.65 -3.95 -10.51
N ASN A 91 -19.18 -3.39 -11.62
CA ASN A 91 -19.07 -3.98 -12.97
C ASN A 91 -19.45 -5.48 -13.05
N GLY A 92 -20.47 -5.90 -12.29
CA GLY A 92 -20.95 -7.28 -12.25
C GLY A 92 -20.12 -8.23 -11.36
N VAL A 93 -19.10 -7.71 -10.67
CA VAL A 93 -18.31 -8.44 -9.67
C VAL A 93 -18.86 -8.10 -8.29
N GLN A 94 -19.25 -9.13 -7.52
CA GLN A 94 -19.60 -8.96 -6.11
C GLN A 94 -18.32 -8.72 -5.30
N LEU A 95 -18.30 -7.68 -4.50
CA LEU A 95 -17.19 -7.31 -3.63
C LEU A 95 -17.59 -7.44 -2.16
N GLU A 96 -16.66 -7.87 -1.32
CA GLU A 96 -16.80 -7.90 0.13
C GLU A 96 -15.69 -7.05 0.78
N PRO A 97 -15.92 -6.48 1.98
CA PRO A 97 -14.87 -5.78 2.70
C PRO A 97 -13.77 -6.77 3.13
N GLY A 98 -12.52 -6.33 3.07
CA GLY A 98 -11.38 -7.08 3.56
C GLY A 98 -11.51 -7.39 5.05
N SER A 99 -11.18 -8.62 5.45
CA SER A 99 -11.35 -9.10 6.83
C SER A 99 -10.33 -8.54 7.82
N GLY A 100 -9.36 -7.75 7.37
CA GLY A 100 -8.19 -7.33 8.16
C GLY A 100 -7.13 -8.42 8.30
N THR A 101 -7.43 -9.64 7.87
CA THR A 101 -6.52 -10.79 7.93
C THR A 101 -6.16 -11.28 6.53
N VAL A 102 -4.91 -11.71 6.36
CA VAL A 102 -4.41 -12.11 5.02
C VAL A 102 -4.78 -13.55 4.68
N ASP A 103 -5.39 -13.76 3.53
CA ASP A 103 -5.47 -15.07 2.87
C ASP A 103 -4.59 -15.05 1.62
N ILE A 104 -3.43 -15.70 1.74
CA ILE A 104 -2.41 -15.75 0.70
C ILE A 104 -2.90 -16.55 -0.50
N MET A 105 -3.53 -17.70 -0.27
CA MET A 105 -3.93 -18.60 -1.35
C MET A 105 -5.00 -17.93 -2.22
N ARG A 106 -5.97 -17.28 -1.57
CA ARG A 106 -6.99 -16.50 -2.25
C ARG A 106 -6.38 -15.37 -3.08
N ALA A 107 -5.41 -14.64 -2.54
CA ALA A 107 -4.74 -13.57 -3.25
C ALA A 107 -3.91 -14.07 -4.45
N VAL A 108 -3.19 -15.18 -4.30
CA VAL A 108 -2.40 -15.80 -5.39
C VAL A 108 -3.32 -16.30 -6.50
N ARG A 109 -4.39 -17.03 -6.15
CA ARG A 109 -5.40 -17.49 -7.11
C ARG A 109 -6.02 -16.32 -7.87
N PHE A 110 -6.38 -15.26 -7.16
CA PHE A 110 -6.87 -14.04 -7.78
C PHE A 110 -5.85 -13.45 -8.75
N GLY A 111 -4.58 -13.33 -8.35
CA GLY A 111 -3.52 -12.77 -9.19
C GLY A 111 -3.36 -13.51 -10.51
N PHE A 112 -3.28 -14.84 -10.48
CA PHE A 112 -3.23 -15.66 -11.69
C PHE A 112 -4.53 -15.58 -12.50
N ARG A 113 -5.70 -15.73 -11.86
CA ARG A 113 -7.00 -15.68 -12.54
C ARG A 113 -7.16 -14.37 -13.30
N THR A 114 -6.87 -13.24 -12.66
CA THR A 114 -7.01 -11.91 -13.25
C THR A 114 -6.00 -11.66 -14.37
N THR A 115 -4.76 -12.14 -14.22
CA THR A 115 -3.73 -12.10 -15.28
C THR A 115 -4.21 -12.79 -16.56
N PHE A 116 -4.81 -13.98 -16.44
CA PHE A 116 -5.30 -14.75 -17.60
C PHE A 116 -6.70 -14.33 -18.07
N SER A 117 -7.50 -13.67 -17.24
CA SER A 117 -8.82 -13.15 -17.63
C SER A 117 -8.73 -11.88 -18.47
N ASN A 118 -7.62 -11.13 -18.35
CA ASN A 118 -7.32 -9.97 -19.19
C ASN A 118 -5.86 -10.00 -19.67
N PRO A 119 -5.49 -10.96 -20.53
CA PRO A 119 -4.10 -11.21 -20.90
C PRO A 119 -3.51 -10.10 -21.76
N VAL A 120 -4.34 -9.36 -22.51
CA VAL A 120 -3.88 -8.21 -23.29
C VAL A 120 -3.30 -7.14 -22.36
N VAL A 121 -4.03 -6.76 -21.31
CA VAL A 121 -3.52 -5.74 -20.40
C VAL A 121 -2.36 -6.25 -19.55
N TRP A 122 -2.45 -7.47 -19.01
CA TRP A 122 -1.47 -7.96 -18.03
C TRP A 122 -0.25 -8.61 -18.66
N ILE A 123 -0.42 -9.56 -19.58
CA ILE A 123 0.69 -10.30 -20.20
C ILE A 123 1.36 -9.43 -21.26
N LEU A 124 0.59 -8.94 -22.25
CA LEU A 124 1.17 -8.08 -23.28
C LEU A 124 1.64 -6.73 -22.69
N GLY A 125 0.96 -6.18 -21.68
CA GLY A 125 1.45 -5.00 -20.96
C GLY A 125 2.80 -5.24 -20.27
N THR A 126 3.00 -6.40 -19.64
CA THR A 126 4.30 -6.75 -19.03
C THR A 126 5.40 -6.89 -20.08
N VAL A 127 5.11 -7.52 -21.22
CA VAL A 127 6.06 -7.63 -22.34
C VAL A 127 6.44 -6.25 -22.88
N LEU A 128 5.45 -5.40 -23.16
CA LEU A 128 5.68 -4.07 -23.72
C LEU A 128 6.45 -3.17 -22.74
N LEU A 129 6.10 -3.20 -21.46
CA LEU A 129 6.80 -2.45 -20.42
C LEU A 129 8.24 -2.96 -20.26
N GLY A 130 8.43 -4.28 -20.22
CA GLY A 130 9.76 -4.90 -20.14
C GLY A 130 10.64 -4.55 -21.33
N LEU A 131 10.13 -4.66 -22.57
CA LEU A 131 10.85 -4.27 -23.78
C LEU A 131 11.14 -2.77 -23.80
N GLY A 132 10.16 -1.94 -23.45
CA GLY A 132 10.34 -0.49 -23.38
C GLY A 132 11.41 -0.08 -22.36
N PHE A 133 11.42 -0.72 -21.19
CA PHE A 133 12.43 -0.50 -20.18
C PHE A 133 13.81 -0.99 -20.60
N MET A 134 13.90 -2.15 -21.27
CA MET A 134 15.17 -2.63 -21.82
C MET A 134 15.73 -1.68 -22.89
N ILE A 135 14.90 -1.17 -23.79
CA ILE A 135 15.32 -0.19 -24.80
C ILE A 135 15.78 1.10 -24.13
N LEU A 136 15.00 1.62 -23.17
CA LEU A 136 15.36 2.83 -22.42
C LEU A 136 16.68 2.67 -21.66
N SER A 137 16.85 1.56 -20.95
CA SER A 137 18.05 1.26 -20.18
C SER A 137 19.27 1.08 -21.09
N GLY A 138 19.13 0.35 -22.20
CA GLY A 138 20.18 0.19 -23.20
C GLY A 138 20.58 1.52 -23.87
N LEU A 139 19.60 2.37 -24.18
CA LEU A 139 19.86 3.70 -24.74
C LEU A 139 20.55 4.60 -23.71
N ALA A 140 20.10 4.59 -22.45
CA ALA A 140 20.74 5.35 -21.37
C ALA A 140 22.20 4.90 -21.16
N GLY A 141 22.46 3.59 -21.13
CA GLY A 141 23.82 3.03 -21.04
C GLY A 141 24.70 3.40 -22.24
N TYR A 142 24.15 3.33 -23.47
CA TYR A 142 24.86 3.75 -24.67
C TYR A 142 25.20 5.24 -24.65
N LEU A 143 24.25 6.10 -24.28
CA LEU A 143 24.47 7.55 -24.17
C LEU A 143 25.47 7.88 -23.06
N ALA A 144 25.42 7.18 -21.92
CA ALA A 144 26.42 7.32 -20.87
C ALA A 144 27.83 6.99 -21.39
N PHE A 145 27.98 5.89 -22.12
CA PHE A 145 29.24 5.49 -22.73
C PHE A 145 29.76 6.50 -23.77
N VAL A 146 28.88 7.08 -24.60
CA VAL A 146 29.28 8.08 -25.60
C VAL A 146 29.77 9.38 -24.95
N LEU A 147 29.16 9.77 -23.82
CA LEU A 147 29.48 11.01 -23.13
C LEU A 147 30.72 10.89 -22.23
N ASP A 148 30.90 9.73 -21.61
CA ASP A 148 31.99 9.47 -20.67
C ASP A 148 32.44 8.01 -20.77
N PRO A 149 33.21 7.65 -21.82
CA PRO A 149 33.61 6.27 -22.06
C PRO A 149 34.46 5.70 -20.92
N GLU A 150 35.37 6.51 -20.38
CA GLU A 150 36.28 6.13 -19.29
C GLU A 150 35.49 5.74 -18.03
N ALA A 151 34.51 6.56 -17.65
CA ALA A 151 33.68 6.27 -16.48
C ALA A 151 32.91 4.95 -16.60
N VAL A 152 32.43 4.61 -17.79
CA VAL A 152 31.69 3.37 -18.04
C VAL A 152 32.62 2.16 -18.10
N THR A 153 33.79 2.27 -18.75
CA THR A 153 34.76 1.17 -18.82
C THR A 153 35.37 0.84 -17.46
N ASP A 154 35.57 1.86 -16.63
CA ASP A 154 36.12 1.71 -15.29
C ASP A 154 35.06 1.28 -14.26
N GLY A 155 33.80 1.13 -14.68
CA GLY A 155 32.70 0.75 -13.80
C GLY A 155 32.38 1.79 -12.71
N SER A 156 32.72 3.06 -12.96
CA SER A 156 32.56 4.14 -11.98
C SER A 156 31.08 4.54 -11.85
N ASN A 157 30.40 3.98 -10.84
CA ASN A 157 29.00 4.31 -10.58
C ASN A 157 28.78 5.73 -9.99
N THR A 158 29.87 6.43 -9.68
CA THR A 158 29.86 7.78 -9.07
C THR A 158 30.19 8.89 -10.05
N SER A 159 30.50 8.59 -11.32
CA SER A 159 30.66 9.64 -12.35
C SER A 159 29.39 10.48 -12.46
N PRO A 160 29.50 11.82 -12.64
CA PRO A 160 28.34 12.68 -12.86
C PRO A 160 27.42 12.16 -13.98
N THR A 161 28.00 11.65 -15.07
CA THR A 161 27.26 11.10 -16.21
C THR A 161 26.43 9.89 -15.78
N MET A 162 27.04 8.94 -15.06
CA MET A 162 26.36 7.74 -14.56
C MET A 162 25.26 8.08 -13.55
N ILE A 163 25.52 9.02 -12.65
CA ILE A 163 24.52 9.49 -11.67
C ILE A 163 23.30 10.06 -12.39
N VAL A 164 23.50 10.92 -13.39
CA VAL A 164 22.39 11.55 -14.14
C VAL A 164 21.50 10.50 -14.82
N PHE A 165 22.10 9.54 -15.55
CA PHE A 165 21.31 8.50 -16.22
C PHE A 165 20.65 7.53 -15.23
N ASN A 166 21.33 7.15 -14.15
CA ASN A 166 20.74 6.31 -13.11
C ASN A 166 19.54 6.98 -12.44
N VAL A 167 19.65 8.28 -12.12
CA VAL A 167 18.53 9.06 -11.57
C VAL A 167 17.37 9.12 -12.56
N LEU A 168 17.64 9.33 -13.85
CA LEU A 168 16.60 9.32 -14.89
C LEU A 168 15.89 7.97 -14.96
N ILE A 169 16.62 6.85 -14.95
CA ILE A 169 16.04 5.51 -14.95
C ILE A 169 15.17 5.28 -13.71
N VAL A 170 15.62 5.70 -12.52
CA VAL A 170 14.87 5.58 -11.28
C VAL A 170 13.57 6.41 -11.33
N ILE A 171 13.61 7.64 -11.86
CA ILE A 171 12.42 8.47 -12.03
C ILE A 171 11.40 7.78 -12.94
N VAL A 172 11.84 7.27 -14.09
CA VAL A 172 10.95 6.57 -15.03
C VAL A 172 10.37 5.30 -14.40
N ALA A 173 11.19 4.51 -13.69
CA ALA A 173 10.75 3.32 -12.96
C ALA A 173 9.70 3.66 -11.88
N CYS A 174 9.89 4.75 -11.14
CA CYS A 174 8.95 5.26 -10.14
C CYS A 174 7.59 5.61 -10.79
N VAL A 175 7.60 6.39 -11.88
CA VAL A 175 6.38 6.75 -12.61
C VAL A 175 5.64 5.52 -13.14
N MET A 176 6.37 4.56 -13.73
CA MET A 176 5.78 3.31 -14.21
C MET A 176 5.18 2.49 -13.07
N SER A 177 5.87 2.38 -11.94
CA SER A 177 5.38 1.65 -10.76
C SER A 177 4.07 2.25 -10.22
N ILE A 178 3.98 3.58 -10.15
CA ILE A 178 2.75 4.29 -9.75
C ILE A 178 1.58 3.96 -10.68
N CYS A 179 1.82 3.98 -12.00
CA CYS A 179 0.80 3.66 -12.99
C CYS A 179 0.33 2.19 -12.90
N VAL A 180 1.26 1.25 -12.71
CA VAL A 180 0.97 -0.18 -12.57
C VAL A 180 0.16 -0.46 -11.31
N MET A 181 0.53 0.14 -10.17
CA MET A 181 -0.25 0.01 -8.93
C MET A 181 -1.67 0.52 -9.10
N ARG A 182 -1.87 1.62 -9.83
CA ARG A 182 -3.22 2.14 -10.11
C ARG A 182 -4.06 1.12 -10.88
N GLY A 183 -3.51 0.54 -11.94
CA GLY A 183 -4.19 -0.50 -12.70
C GLY A 183 -4.52 -1.73 -11.85
N ALA A 184 -3.59 -2.15 -10.98
CA ALA A 184 -3.79 -3.30 -10.11
C ALA A 184 -4.84 -3.05 -9.02
N LEU A 185 -4.88 -1.84 -8.42
CA LEU A 185 -5.93 -1.44 -7.47
C LEU A 185 -7.32 -1.51 -8.11
N LEU A 186 -7.47 -0.94 -9.31
CA LEU A 186 -8.74 -0.98 -10.04
C LEU A 186 -9.19 -2.41 -10.38
N ALA A 187 -8.24 -3.29 -10.74
CA ALA A 187 -8.55 -4.69 -11.03
C ALA A 187 -9.08 -5.43 -9.80
N VAL A 188 -8.50 -5.20 -8.62
CA VAL A 188 -8.99 -5.79 -7.36
C VAL A 188 -10.34 -5.19 -6.97
N ASP A 189 -10.58 -3.92 -7.27
CA ASP A 189 -11.87 -3.26 -7.03
C ASP A 189 -12.97 -3.67 -8.04
N GLY A 190 -12.75 -4.73 -8.82
CA GLY A 190 -13.74 -5.28 -9.76
C GLY A 190 -13.83 -4.58 -11.12
N HIS A 191 -12.98 -3.58 -11.40
CA HIS A 191 -12.99 -2.90 -12.69
C HIS A 191 -12.23 -3.72 -13.75
N LYS A 192 -12.82 -3.83 -14.95
CA LYS A 192 -12.10 -4.37 -16.11
C LYS A 192 -11.05 -3.36 -16.56
N THR A 193 -9.79 -3.63 -16.22
CA THR A 193 -8.67 -2.74 -16.51
C THR A 193 -8.50 -2.47 -18.00
N ARG A 194 -8.26 -1.20 -18.34
CA ARG A 194 -7.85 -0.73 -19.67
C ARG A 194 -6.54 0.04 -19.53
N TYR A 195 -5.75 0.12 -20.61
CA TYR A 195 -4.48 0.86 -20.59
C TYR A 195 -4.63 2.32 -20.14
N ALA A 196 -5.73 2.99 -20.52
CA ALA A 196 -5.98 4.38 -20.12
C ALA A 196 -6.11 4.57 -18.60
N ASP A 197 -6.51 3.52 -17.86
CA ASP A 197 -6.75 3.60 -16.42
C ASP A 197 -5.44 3.66 -15.62
N PHE A 198 -4.35 3.11 -16.17
CA PHE A 198 -3.01 3.12 -15.57
C PHE A 198 -2.44 4.54 -15.48
N PHE A 199 -2.77 5.39 -16.46
CA PHE A 199 -2.30 6.77 -16.56
C PHE A 199 -3.18 7.77 -15.81
N ARG A 200 -4.09 7.29 -14.96
CA ARG A 200 -4.89 8.12 -14.05
C ARG A 200 -4.59 7.77 -12.58
N PRO A 201 -3.32 7.86 -12.15
CA PRO A 201 -2.97 7.58 -10.76
C PRO A 201 -3.51 8.69 -9.84
N ILE A 202 -3.86 8.29 -8.63
CA ILE A 202 -4.27 9.20 -7.56
C ILE A 202 -3.13 9.34 -6.57
N ASN A 203 -3.08 10.47 -5.86
CA ASN A 203 -2.11 10.73 -4.79
C ASN A 203 -0.62 10.57 -5.18
N VAL A 204 -0.29 10.87 -6.45
CA VAL A 204 1.06 10.69 -7.04
C VAL A 204 2.16 11.33 -6.20
N GLY A 205 1.94 12.53 -5.67
CA GLY A 205 2.94 13.26 -4.91
C GLY A 205 3.34 12.54 -3.62
N GLN A 206 2.37 12.04 -2.85
CA GLN A 206 2.65 11.31 -1.60
C GLN A 206 3.25 9.94 -1.87
N THR A 207 2.78 9.24 -2.92
CA THR A 207 3.34 7.97 -3.33
C THR A 207 4.79 8.11 -3.81
N ALA A 208 5.07 9.12 -4.64
CA ALA A 208 6.43 9.40 -5.11
C ALA A 208 7.35 9.81 -3.96
N LEU A 209 6.89 10.66 -3.03
CA LEU A 209 7.66 11.02 -1.84
C LEU A 209 8.05 9.78 -1.03
N LEU A 210 7.09 8.88 -0.76
CA LEU A 210 7.35 7.66 -0.02
C LEU A 210 8.31 6.72 -0.77
N MET A 211 8.14 6.57 -2.09
CA MET A 211 9.08 5.80 -2.91
C MET A 211 10.49 6.38 -2.89
N ILE A 212 10.65 7.70 -2.93
CA ILE A 212 11.96 8.35 -2.85
C ILE A 212 12.60 8.09 -1.50
N VAL A 213 11.86 8.23 -0.39
CA VAL A 213 12.36 7.92 0.96
C VAL A 213 12.79 6.47 1.06
N LEU A 214 11.95 5.53 0.61
CA LEU A 214 12.29 4.10 0.59
C LEU A 214 13.46 3.80 -0.35
N GLY A 215 13.56 4.51 -1.48
CA GLY A 215 14.66 4.40 -2.44
C GLY A 215 16.00 4.84 -1.85
N ILE A 216 16.02 5.95 -1.10
CA ILE A 216 17.23 6.42 -0.38
C ILE A 216 17.62 5.41 0.70
N ILE A 217 16.66 4.92 1.49
CA ILE A 217 16.92 3.89 2.50
C ILE A 217 17.47 2.63 1.83
N SER A 218 16.86 2.18 0.73
CA SER A 218 17.31 1.03 -0.05
C SER A 218 18.72 1.24 -0.61
N ALA A 219 19.05 2.43 -1.10
CA ALA A 219 20.39 2.75 -1.60
C ALA A 219 21.44 2.64 -0.48
N ILE A 220 21.16 3.20 0.70
CA ILE A 220 22.05 3.09 1.87
C ILE A 220 22.19 1.63 2.30
N VAL A 221 21.08 0.90 2.39
CA VAL A 221 21.07 -0.51 2.79
C VAL A 221 21.86 -1.37 1.80
N SER A 222 21.81 -1.04 0.51
CA SER A 222 22.49 -1.80 -0.55
C SER A 222 24.02 -1.66 -0.58
N THR A 223 24.61 -0.67 0.10
CA THR A 223 26.08 -0.51 0.12
C THR A 223 26.77 -1.67 0.84
N LEU A 224 26.14 -2.22 1.89
CA LEU A 224 26.72 -3.27 2.71
C LEU A 224 26.94 -4.59 1.92
N PRO A 225 25.96 -5.11 1.15
CA PRO A 225 26.18 -6.21 0.22
C PRO A 225 27.32 -5.99 -0.75
N SER A 226 27.43 -4.79 -1.34
CA SER A 226 28.50 -4.48 -2.30
C SER A 226 29.87 -4.59 -1.64
N MET A 227 30.02 -4.06 -0.43
CA MET A 227 31.25 -4.19 0.36
C MET A 227 31.57 -5.65 0.68
N LEU A 228 30.59 -6.40 1.21
CA LEU A 228 30.75 -7.82 1.55
C LEU A 228 31.07 -8.67 0.32
N SER A 229 30.47 -8.37 -0.83
CA SER A 229 30.64 -9.15 -2.07
C SER A 229 32.08 -9.11 -2.61
N GLY A 230 32.77 -7.99 -2.46
CA GLY A 230 34.18 -7.85 -2.85
C GLY A 230 35.13 -8.67 -1.98
N GLU A 231 34.69 -9.05 -0.78
CA GLU A 231 35.47 -9.87 0.16
C GLU A 231 35.10 -11.36 0.11
N LEU A 232 34.07 -11.77 -0.66
CA LEU A 232 33.56 -13.14 -0.65
C LEU A 232 34.54 -14.15 -1.23
N ALA A 233 35.24 -13.77 -2.29
CA ALA A 233 36.18 -14.64 -2.96
C ALA A 233 37.35 -13.80 -3.48
N MET A 234 38.56 -14.25 -3.19
CA MET A 234 39.79 -13.67 -3.71
C MET A 234 40.49 -14.70 -4.58
N VAL A 235 41.02 -14.22 -5.71
CA VAL A 235 41.82 -15.06 -6.61
C VAL A 235 43.27 -14.83 -6.23
N ASP A 236 43.95 -15.88 -5.81
CA ASP A 236 45.40 -15.86 -5.63
C ASP A 236 46.06 -15.76 -7.01
N GLU A 237 46.68 -14.62 -7.30
CA GLU A 237 47.33 -14.36 -8.59
C GLU A 237 48.53 -15.28 -8.85
N ALA A 238 49.17 -15.81 -7.80
CA ALA A 238 50.34 -16.67 -7.92
C ALA A 238 49.97 -18.13 -8.19
N THR A 239 48.85 -18.60 -7.61
CA THR A 239 48.43 -20.00 -7.73
C THR A 239 47.21 -20.21 -8.64
N GLY A 240 46.52 -19.12 -9.01
CA GLY A 240 45.26 -19.16 -9.73
C GLY A 240 44.10 -19.74 -8.92
N MET A 241 44.31 -20.00 -7.62
CA MET A 241 43.30 -20.62 -6.75
C MET A 241 42.31 -19.57 -6.26
N VAL A 242 41.04 -19.96 -6.17
CA VAL A 242 39.98 -19.12 -5.59
C VAL A 242 39.83 -19.49 -4.12
N GLU A 243 40.14 -18.55 -3.23
CA GLU A 243 39.87 -18.69 -1.80
C GLU A 243 38.54 -18.02 -1.46
N VAL A 244 37.67 -18.76 -0.76
CA VAL A 244 36.37 -18.27 -0.29
C VAL A 244 36.49 -17.82 1.15
N ASN A 245 36.16 -16.56 1.41
CA ASN A 245 36.09 -16.03 2.76
C ASN A 245 34.78 -16.48 3.43
N ASN A 246 34.86 -17.58 4.18
CA ASN A 246 33.71 -18.15 4.89
C ASN A 246 33.05 -17.16 5.87
N SER A 247 33.80 -16.19 6.42
CA SER A 247 33.24 -15.18 7.33
C SER A 247 32.42 -14.13 6.59
N ALA A 248 32.92 -13.61 5.47
CA ALA A 248 32.18 -12.70 4.60
C ALA A 248 30.93 -13.38 4.03
N LEU A 249 31.04 -14.65 3.64
CA LEU A 249 29.92 -15.46 3.17
C LEU A 249 28.85 -15.63 4.27
N GLY A 250 29.26 -15.93 5.50
CA GLY A 250 28.36 -16.01 6.64
C GLY A 250 27.64 -14.69 6.93
N MET A 251 28.37 -13.57 6.96
CA MET A 251 27.79 -12.23 7.15
C MET A 251 26.81 -11.87 6.04
N PHE A 252 27.13 -12.22 4.79
CA PHE A 252 26.25 -12.00 3.64
C PHE A 252 24.92 -12.73 3.79
N PHE A 253 24.93 -14.01 4.18
CA PHE A 253 23.70 -14.75 4.44
C PHE A 253 22.90 -14.23 5.64
N ILE A 254 23.57 -13.85 6.73
CA ILE A 254 22.91 -13.23 7.89
C ILE A 254 22.22 -11.93 7.48
N TYR A 255 22.90 -11.11 6.68
CA TYR A 255 22.33 -9.87 6.16
C TYR A 255 21.10 -10.14 5.27
N LEU A 256 21.19 -11.07 4.31
CA LEU A 256 20.05 -11.45 3.47
C LEU A 256 18.88 -11.99 4.30
N PHE A 257 19.17 -12.79 5.32
CA PHE A 257 18.18 -13.29 6.25
C PHE A 257 17.50 -12.16 7.03
N ALA A 258 18.27 -11.19 7.54
CA ALA A 258 17.72 -10.01 8.21
C ALA A 258 16.82 -9.18 7.27
N LEU A 259 17.23 -8.97 6.01
CA LEU A 259 16.39 -8.30 5.02
C LEU A 259 15.11 -9.07 4.72
N ALA A 260 15.17 -10.40 4.62
CA ALA A 260 14.00 -11.23 4.40
C ALA A 260 12.99 -11.13 5.55
N LEU A 261 13.46 -10.99 6.80
CA LEU A 261 12.61 -10.77 7.97
C LEU A 261 12.02 -9.36 8.00
N ILE A 262 12.78 -8.33 7.67
CA ILE A 262 12.33 -6.93 7.78
C ILE A 262 11.46 -6.52 6.58
N GLY A 263 11.73 -7.05 5.39
CA GLY A 263 11.05 -6.73 4.13
C GLY A 263 9.52 -6.65 4.20
N PRO A 264 8.83 -7.66 4.75
CA PRO A 264 7.38 -7.66 4.89
C PRO A 264 6.78 -6.49 5.66
N LEU A 265 7.56 -5.84 6.55
CA LEU A 265 7.07 -4.76 7.41
C LEU A 265 6.84 -3.45 6.66
N TYR A 266 7.50 -3.25 5.52
CA TYR A 266 7.41 -2.01 4.73
C TYR A 266 6.93 -2.21 3.28
N SER A 267 6.85 -3.45 2.79
CA SER A 267 6.51 -3.76 1.40
C SER A 267 5.15 -3.23 0.94
N PHE A 268 4.22 -2.99 1.87
CA PHE A 268 2.87 -2.53 1.58
C PHE A 268 2.64 -1.03 1.74
N TRP A 269 3.59 -0.26 2.31
CA TRP A 269 3.38 1.16 2.64
C TRP A 269 3.01 1.99 1.42
N VAL A 270 3.64 1.71 0.28
CA VAL A 270 3.41 2.44 -0.97
C VAL A 270 1.95 2.27 -1.44
N TYR A 271 1.35 1.10 -1.26
CA TYR A 271 -0.04 0.84 -1.66
C TYR A 271 -1.06 1.65 -0.85
N TYR A 272 -0.81 1.89 0.45
CA TYR A 272 -1.65 2.77 1.27
C TYR A 272 -1.67 4.21 0.75
N THR A 273 -0.53 4.71 0.25
CA THR A 273 -0.50 6.04 -0.40
C THR A 273 -1.16 6.02 -1.77
N ALA A 274 -0.85 5.01 -2.59
CA ALA A 274 -1.33 4.91 -3.97
C ALA A 274 -2.85 4.72 -4.07
N ASP A 275 -3.47 4.21 -3.01
CA ASP A 275 -4.92 4.11 -2.87
C ASP A 275 -5.60 5.44 -2.49
N GLY A 276 -4.83 6.48 -2.21
CA GLY A 276 -5.32 7.84 -1.98
C GLY A 276 -5.88 8.13 -0.58
N GLN A 277 -5.89 7.15 0.32
CA GLN A 277 -6.43 7.29 1.68
C GLN A 277 -5.41 7.84 2.69
N HIS A 278 -4.11 7.77 2.37
CA HIS A 278 -3.04 8.12 3.30
C HIS A 278 -1.98 9.04 2.68
N THR A 279 -1.41 9.90 3.54
CA THR A 279 -0.15 10.61 3.27
C THR A 279 1.04 9.67 3.43
N ALA A 280 2.24 10.03 2.98
CA ALA A 280 3.43 9.18 3.11
C ALA A 280 3.69 8.72 4.57
N MET A 281 3.57 9.64 5.53
CA MET A 281 3.81 9.33 6.94
C MET A 281 2.70 8.47 7.55
N SER A 282 1.43 8.79 7.27
CA SER A 282 0.32 7.99 7.80
C SER A 282 0.27 6.60 7.16
N ALA A 283 0.66 6.47 5.89
CA ALA A 283 0.80 5.20 5.21
C ALA A 283 1.87 4.31 5.82
N ALA A 284 3.03 4.87 6.19
CA ALA A 284 4.08 4.12 6.86
C ALA A 284 3.62 3.59 8.24
N ARG A 285 2.95 4.43 9.03
CA ARG A 285 2.43 4.04 10.36
C ARG A 285 1.34 2.97 10.27
N THR A 286 0.32 3.21 9.45
CA THR A 286 -0.80 2.27 9.27
C THR A 286 -0.31 0.98 8.62
N GLY A 287 0.47 1.07 7.54
CA GLY A 287 1.03 -0.08 6.86
C GLY A 287 1.93 -0.93 7.75
N PHE A 288 2.75 -0.31 8.61
CA PHE A 288 3.55 -1.04 9.59
C PHE A 288 2.68 -1.78 10.63
N LYS A 289 1.65 -1.13 11.16
CA LYS A 289 0.71 -1.74 12.12
C LYS A 289 -0.01 -2.94 11.50
N ASP A 290 -0.51 -2.79 10.28
CA ASP A 290 -1.25 -3.85 9.59
C ASP A 290 -0.34 -4.99 9.12
N ALA A 291 0.90 -4.67 8.74
CA ALA A 291 1.93 -5.66 8.44
C ALA A 291 2.33 -6.46 9.68
N LEU A 292 2.51 -5.82 10.83
CA LEU A 292 2.80 -6.51 12.10
C LEU A 292 1.68 -7.47 12.49
N ARG A 293 0.41 -7.05 12.35
CA ARG A 293 -0.75 -7.90 12.65
C ARG A 293 -0.78 -9.17 11.79
N ASN A 294 -0.29 -9.10 10.56
CA ASN A 294 -0.29 -10.19 9.59
C ASN A 294 1.10 -10.78 9.31
N TYR A 295 2.10 -10.43 10.13
CA TYR A 295 3.52 -10.67 9.85
C TYR A 295 3.87 -12.10 9.44
N PRO A 296 3.45 -13.17 10.14
CA PRO A 296 3.82 -14.53 9.74
C PRO A 296 3.31 -14.91 8.35
N ARG A 297 2.11 -14.42 7.97
CA ARG A 297 1.53 -14.67 6.64
C ARG A 297 2.27 -13.88 5.57
N LEU A 298 2.64 -12.63 5.86
CA LEU A 298 3.41 -11.80 4.93
C LEU A 298 4.85 -12.32 4.74
N LEU A 299 5.47 -12.80 5.81
CA LEU A 299 6.78 -13.44 5.77
C LEU A 299 6.74 -14.70 4.90
N LEU A 300 5.74 -15.57 5.13
CA LEU A 300 5.54 -16.76 4.31
C LEU A 300 5.34 -16.40 2.83
N PHE A 301 4.45 -15.44 2.52
CA PHE A 301 4.22 -14.99 1.16
C PHE A 301 5.49 -14.41 0.50
N THR A 302 6.26 -13.61 1.23
CA THR A 302 7.47 -12.97 0.70
C THR A 302 8.56 -14.00 0.45
N VAL A 303 8.83 -14.90 1.41
CA VAL A 303 9.87 -15.92 1.29
C VAL A 303 9.47 -16.98 0.25
N VAL A 304 8.29 -17.59 0.38
CA VAL A 304 7.85 -18.66 -0.53
C VAL A 304 7.54 -18.10 -1.91
N GLY A 305 6.83 -16.98 -1.99
CA GLY A 305 6.53 -16.32 -3.26
C GLY A 305 7.78 -15.83 -3.97
N GLY A 306 8.74 -15.23 -3.25
CA GLY A 306 10.02 -14.80 -3.80
C GLY A 306 10.86 -15.96 -4.32
N LEU A 307 10.95 -17.06 -3.55
CA LEU A 307 11.65 -18.28 -4.00
C LEU A 307 10.96 -18.92 -5.19
N ALA A 308 9.64 -19.05 -5.18
CA ALA A 308 8.88 -19.62 -6.29
C ALA A 308 9.07 -18.80 -7.57
N ILE A 309 8.96 -17.48 -7.48
CA ILE A 309 9.19 -16.58 -8.62
C ILE A 309 10.62 -16.70 -9.14
N SER A 310 11.60 -16.74 -8.25
CA SER A 310 13.01 -16.89 -8.63
C SER A 310 13.25 -18.23 -9.34
N ILE A 311 12.85 -19.35 -8.74
CA ILE A 311 13.05 -20.70 -9.29
C ILE A 311 12.36 -20.84 -10.64
N ILE A 312 11.07 -20.47 -10.73
CA ILE A 312 10.31 -20.59 -11.98
C ILE A 312 10.91 -19.65 -13.04
N GLY A 313 11.25 -18.41 -12.67
CA GLY A 313 11.87 -17.44 -13.56
C GLY A 313 13.18 -17.97 -14.15
N PHE A 314 14.06 -18.54 -13.34
CA PHE A 314 15.32 -19.11 -13.81
C PHE A 314 15.11 -20.37 -14.67
N VAL A 315 14.29 -21.32 -14.22
CA VAL A 315 14.04 -22.58 -14.94
C VAL A 315 13.39 -22.33 -16.31
N THR A 316 12.59 -21.27 -16.44
CA THR A 316 11.92 -20.90 -17.69
C THR A 316 12.71 -19.91 -18.55
N LEU A 317 14.01 -19.71 -18.26
CA LEU A 317 14.87 -18.77 -18.99
C LEU A 317 14.26 -17.36 -19.06
N LEU A 318 13.78 -16.87 -17.92
CA LEU A 318 13.14 -15.57 -17.72
C LEU A 318 11.73 -15.42 -18.32
N PHE A 319 11.28 -16.32 -19.20
CA PHE A 319 9.93 -16.23 -19.79
C PHE A 319 8.81 -16.34 -18.75
N GLY A 320 9.03 -17.05 -17.65
CA GLY A 320 8.09 -17.14 -16.53
C GLY A 320 7.76 -15.78 -15.90
N PHE A 321 8.69 -14.83 -15.91
CA PHE A 321 8.45 -13.49 -15.35
C PHE A 321 7.33 -12.74 -16.08
N VAL A 322 7.09 -13.03 -17.36
CA VAL A 322 6.03 -12.40 -18.15
C VAL A 322 4.65 -12.63 -17.54
N ILE A 323 4.43 -13.78 -16.92
CA ILE A 323 3.17 -14.14 -16.24
C ILE A 323 3.27 -13.88 -14.74
N LEU A 324 4.42 -14.17 -14.14
CA LEU A 324 4.60 -14.09 -12.69
C LEU A 324 4.60 -12.65 -12.16
N LEU A 325 5.16 -11.69 -12.90
CA LEU A 325 5.18 -10.29 -12.46
C LEU A 325 3.77 -9.71 -12.31
N PRO A 326 2.88 -9.75 -13.32
CA PRO A 326 1.53 -9.22 -13.16
C PRO A 326 0.72 -10.02 -12.14
N ALA A 327 0.87 -11.35 -12.10
CA ALA A 327 0.18 -12.19 -11.13
C ALA A 327 0.61 -11.84 -9.69
N TYR A 328 1.91 -11.62 -9.47
CA TYR A 328 2.45 -11.20 -8.18
C TYR A 328 1.95 -9.82 -7.78
N THR A 329 2.02 -8.83 -8.68
CA THR A 329 1.50 -7.48 -8.39
C THR A 329 0.02 -7.49 -8.02
N LEU A 330 -0.80 -8.24 -8.75
CA LEU A 330 -2.22 -8.38 -8.45
C LEU A 330 -2.46 -9.08 -7.10
N ALA A 331 -1.69 -10.12 -6.78
CA ALA A 331 -1.75 -10.78 -5.49
C ALA A 331 -1.34 -9.84 -4.35
N VAL A 332 -0.29 -9.03 -4.51
CA VAL A 332 0.15 -8.03 -3.53
C VAL A 332 -0.96 -7.01 -3.27
N VAL A 333 -1.61 -6.47 -4.30
CA VAL A 333 -2.71 -5.52 -4.13
C VAL A 333 -3.93 -6.17 -3.46
N HIS A 334 -4.21 -7.43 -3.78
CA HIS A 334 -5.28 -8.17 -3.11
C HIS A 334 -4.97 -8.39 -1.62
N ILE A 335 -3.73 -8.73 -1.26
CA ILE A 335 -3.27 -8.83 0.13
C ILE A 335 -3.37 -7.47 0.82
N TYR A 336 -2.94 -6.39 0.15
CA TYR A 336 -3.11 -5.02 0.65
C TYR A 336 -4.57 -4.74 1.02
N ARG A 337 -5.52 -4.98 0.09
CA ARG A 337 -6.95 -4.76 0.32
C ARG A 337 -7.50 -5.62 1.46
N GLN A 338 -7.07 -6.88 1.58
CA GLN A 338 -7.43 -7.74 2.71
C GLN A 338 -6.97 -7.16 4.05
N MET A 339 -5.75 -6.62 4.13
CA MET A 339 -5.19 -6.05 5.37
C MET A 339 -5.81 -4.72 5.73
N SER A 340 -5.99 -3.84 4.75
CA SER A 340 -6.49 -2.48 4.93
C SER A 340 -8.01 -2.42 5.15
N GLY A 341 -8.71 -3.54 4.98
CA GLY A 341 -10.17 -3.61 5.01
C GLY A 341 -10.83 -3.03 3.75
N GLY A 342 -10.08 -2.89 2.65
CA GLY A 342 -10.61 -2.42 1.37
C GLY A 342 -11.47 -3.48 0.68
N ASN A 343 -12.15 -3.09 -0.39
CA ASN A 343 -13.02 -3.99 -1.14
C ASN A 343 -12.20 -5.08 -1.87
N ILE A 344 -12.65 -6.33 -1.78
CA ILE A 344 -12.06 -7.48 -2.48
C ILE A 344 -13.15 -8.30 -3.19
N PRO A 345 -12.86 -8.95 -4.33
CA PRO A 345 -13.85 -9.79 -5.01
C PRO A 345 -14.23 -11.02 -4.19
N VAL A 346 -15.52 -11.34 -4.11
CA VAL A 346 -16.03 -12.55 -3.45
C VAL A 346 -15.48 -13.79 -4.17
N GLU A 347 -14.97 -14.76 -3.41
CA GLU A 347 -14.49 -16.01 -3.98
C GLU A 347 -15.69 -16.84 -4.46
N GLN A 348 -15.86 -16.94 -5.78
CA GLN A 348 -16.82 -17.85 -6.39
C GLN A 348 -16.29 -19.28 -6.18
N GLN A 349 -17.02 -20.06 -5.36
CA GLN A 349 -16.69 -21.45 -5.01
C GLN A 349 -16.65 -22.38 -6.22
#